data_AF-A0A660YBH6-F1
#
_entry.id   AF-A0A660YBH6-F1
#
_cell.length_a   1.000
_cell.length_b   1.000
_cell.length_c   1.000
_cell.angle_alpha   90.00
_cell.angle_beta   90.00
_cell.angle_gamma   90.00
#
_symmetry.space_group_name_H-M   'P 1'
#
loop_
_entity.id
_entity.type
_entity.pdbx_description
1 polymer ?
#
loop_
_entity_poly.entity_id
_entity_poly.type
_entity_poly.pdbx_seq_one_letter_code
_entity_poly.pdbx_strand_id
1 'polypeptide(L)'
;MSTVYFVDANLGQESRTCEECGGVGCDRCGGTGRRYELTPPEPLPVALYRLLEKAGIDEVVEQDDVVAIKIHSGEHTNHRLTPPIFYEAIVKKVVELGGRPFLTDTNTLYTHSRYEAIGHYLTAWRNGYALFHMGAPFIVADGLVGTDAYRVEVEGDVLKEVYVASAIYQSDVLISVDHTTMHP
;
A
#
# COMPACT_ATOMS: atom_id res chain seq x y z
N MET A 1 21.65 -5.40 4.99
CA MET A 1 20.56 -6.33 5.31
C MET A 1 19.26 -5.64 4.97
N SER A 2 18.34 -6.30 4.28
CA SER A 2 17.02 -5.74 4.01
C SER A 2 16.14 -5.93 5.24
N THR A 3 15.46 -4.86 5.66
CA THR A 3 14.55 -4.87 6.81
C THR A 3 13.13 -4.62 6.32
N VAL A 4 12.16 -5.32 6.89
CA VAL A 4 10.74 -5.14 6.58
C VAL A 4 10.07 -4.51 7.80
N TYR A 5 9.23 -3.51 7.56
CA TYR A 5 8.44 -2.84 8.58
C TYR A 5 6.96 -2.94 8.26
N PHE A 6 6.16 -3.09 9.31
CA PHE A 6 4.73 -2.84 9.24
C PHE A 6 4.43 -1.59 10.04
N VAL A 7 3.47 -0.82 9.54
CA VAL A 7 3.01 0.42 10.14
C VAL A 7 1.49 0.41 10.08
N ASP A 8 0.86 0.40 11.25
CA ASP A 8 -0.59 0.59 11.35
C ASP A 8 -0.91 2.09 11.38
N ALA A 9 -1.55 2.59 10.32
CA ALA A 9 -1.94 3.99 10.21
C ALA A 9 -3.21 4.35 11.02
N ASN A 10 -3.98 3.36 11.46
CA ASN A 10 -5.21 3.57 12.25
C ASN A 10 -4.91 3.78 13.74
N LEU A 11 -3.72 3.35 14.20
CA LEU A 11 -3.27 3.55 15.57
C LEU A 11 -2.66 4.95 15.77
N GLY A 12 -3.54 5.93 15.98
CA GLY A 12 -3.17 7.17 16.67
C GLY A 12 -2.34 8.16 15.86
N GLN A 13 -2.64 8.35 14.57
CA GLN A 13 -2.16 9.54 13.84
C GLN A 13 -2.88 10.81 14.30
N GLU A 14 -2.70 11.19 15.57
CA GLU A 14 -3.00 12.54 16.01
C GLU A 14 -1.78 13.43 15.72
N SER A 15 -2.00 14.57 15.06
CA SER A 15 -0.97 15.60 14.81
C SER A 15 -0.43 16.27 16.08
N ARG A 16 -0.82 15.80 17.27
CA ARG A 16 -0.41 16.31 18.57
C ARG A 16 0.87 15.60 19.00
N THR A 17 1.87 16.36 19.44
CA THR A 17 3.09 15.80 20.00
C THR A 17 2.76 14.98 21.25
N CYS A 18 2.91 13.66 21.16
CA CYS A 18 2.84 12.80 22.34
C CYS A 18 3.89 13.26 23.35
N GLU A 19 3.48 13.54 24.58
CA GLU A 19 4.38 14.04 25.64
C GLU A 19 5.50 13.06 25.99
N GLU A 20 5.29 11.77 25.74
CA GLU A 20 6.23 10.70 26.08
C GLU A 20 7.28 10.47 24.99
N CYS A 21 6.89 10.54 23.72
CA CYS A 21 7.80 10.28 22.59
C CYS A 21 8.11 11.53 21.76
N GLY A 22 7.61 12.71 22.13
CA GLY A 22 7.83 13.96 21.40
C GLY A 22 7.38 13.93 19.93
N GLY A 23 6.41 13.07 19.59
CA GLY A 23 5.94 12.89 18.20
C GLY A 23 6.76 11.90 17.34
N VAL A 24 7.79 11.22 17.87
CA VAL A 24 8.56 10.21 17.11
C VAL A 24 7.95 8.80 17.09
N GLY A 25 6.86 8.61 17.84
CA GLY A 25 6.11 7.37 18.01
C GLY A 25 6.58 6.44 19.14
N CYS A 26 5.62 5.81 19.85
CA CYS A 26 5.85 4.80 20.88
C CYS A 26 4.68 3.82 21.02
N ASP A 27 4.87 2.75 21.81
CA ASP A 27 3.87 1.69 22.02
C ASP A 27 2.57 2.17 22.68
N ARG A 28 2.58 3.37 23.30
CA ARG A 28 1.43 3.94 24.01
C ARG A 28 0.56 4.86 23.15
N CYS A 29 1.17 5.75 22.37
CA CYS A 29 0.42 6.66 21.50
C CYS A 29 0.20 6.09 20.10
N GLY A 30 0.83 4.95 19.76
CA GLY A 30 0.85 4.41 18.40
C GLY A 30 1.83 5.16 17.50
N GLY A 31 2.07 6.46 17.71
CA GLY A 31 3.04 7.22 16.92
C GLY A 31 2.68 7.30 15.44
N THR A 32 3.70 7.33 14.58
CA THR A 32 3.53 7.04 13.14
C THR A 32 3.17 5.56 12.88
N GLY A 33 2.45 4.89 13.79
CA GLY A 33 2.09 3.47 13.79
C GLY A 33 3.04 2.55 14.58
N ARG A 34 2.53 1.40 15.06
CA ARG A 34 3.34 0.35 15.69
C ARG A 34 4.35 -0.18 14.67
N ARG A 35 5.65 0.02 14.94
CA ARG A 35 6.73 -0.48 14.08
C ARG A 35 7.16 -1.86 14.50
N TYR A 36 6.90 -2.84 13.65
CA TYR A 36 7.44 -4.18 13.81
C TYR A 36 8.66 -4.35 12.91
N GLU A 37 9.78 -4.80 13.49
CA GLU A 37 11.01 -5.09 12.76
C GLU A 37 11.29 -6.60 12.79
N LEU A 38 11.65 -7.15 11.63
CA LEU A 38 12.19 -8.50 11.53
C LEU A 38 13.56 -8.46 10.85
N THR A 39 14.54 -9.06 11.53
CA THR A 39 15.88 -9.29 10.99
C THR A 39 16.01 -10.79 10.67
N PRO A 40 16.30 -11.21 9.42
CA PRO A 40 16.30 -12.62 9.00
C PRO A 40 17.24 -13.53 9.82
N PRO A 41 16.90 -14.83 9.92
CA PRO A 41 17.55 -15.81 9.04
C PRO A 41 16.64 -16.49 7.99
N GLU A 42 15.35 -16.13 7.89
CA GLU A 42 14.39 -16.73 6.95
C GLU A 42 14.23 -15.94 5.62
N PRO A 43 13.67 -16.54 4.54
CA PRO A 43 13.40 -15.82 3.29
C PRO A 43 12.47 -14.62 3.51
N LEU A 44 12.78 -13.48 2.88
CA LEU A 44 12.06 -12.22 3.10
C LEU A 44 10.52 -12.28 2.90
N PRO A 45 9.95 -13.02 1.92
CA PRO A 45 8.50 -13.15 1.81
C PRO A 45 7.86 -13.88 3.01
N VAL A 46 8.56 -14.85 3.60
CA VAL A 46 8.10 -15.56 4.81
C VAL A 46 8.19 -14.65 6.03
N ALA A 47 9.27 -13.88 6.13
CA ALA A 47 9.41 -12.86 7.16
C ALA A 47 8.28 -11.81 7.06
N LEU A 48 7.97 -11.32 5.86
CA LEU A 48 6.84 -10.42 5.62
C LEU A 48 5.52 -11.07 6.04
N TYR A 49 5.27 -12.33 5.67
CA TYR A 49 4.04 -13.02 6.06
C TYR A 49 3.83 -13.04 7.58
N ARG A 50 4.86 -13.41 8.34
CA ARG A 50 4.83 -13.41 9.80
C ARG A 50 4.71 -12.00 10.39
N LEU A 51 5.27 -11.00 9.70
CA LEU A 51 5.14 -9.61 10.09
C LEU A 51 3.69 -9.15 10.05
N LEU A 52 2.97 -9.49 8.97
CA LEU A 52 1.55 -9.15 8.82
C LEU A 52 0.72 -9.73 9.99
N GLU A 53 0.98 -10.99 10.35
CA GLU A 53 0.32 -11.64 11.50
C GLU A 53 0.65 -10.96 12.82
N LYS A 54 1.93 -10.68 13.06
CA LYS A 54 2.37 -10.01 14.30
C LYS A 54 1.79 -8.59 14.42
N ALA A 55 1.54 -7.96 13.28
CA ALA A 55 1.04 -6.61 13.24
C ALA A 55 -0.49 -6.49 13.30
N GLY A 56 -1.21 -7.61 13.41
CA GLY A 56 -2.66 -7.60 13.58
C GLY A 56 -3.42 -7.33 12.28
N ILE A 57 -2.94 -7.82 11.13
CA ILE A 57 -3.70 -7.69 9.87
C ILE A 57 -5.10 -8.30 9.94
N ASP A 58 -5.30 -9.29 10.81
CA ASP A 58 -6.59 -9.92 11.14
C ASP A 58 -7.52 -9.02 11.96
N GLU A 59 -7.01 -7.94 12.56
CA GLU A 59 -7.81 -6.89 13.19
C GLU A 59 -8.21 -5.80 12.19
N VAL A 60 -7.64 -5.81 10.97
CA VAL A 60 -7.83 -4.78 9.95
C VAL A 60 -8.70 -5.26 8.79
N VAL A 61 -8.58 -6.53 8.39
CA VAL A 61 -9.33 -7.10 7.25
C VAL A 61 -10.42 -8.03 7.76
N GLU A 62 -11.66 -7.71 7.42
CA GLU A 62 -12.85 -8.50 7.71
C GLU A 62 -13.31 -9.34 6.51
N GLN A 63 -14.26 -10.24 6.76
CA GLN A 63 -14.89 -11.05 5.73
C GLN A 63 -15.59 -10.16 4.69
N ASP A 64 -15.35 -10.43 3.40
CA ASP A 64 -15.92 -9.73 2.25
C ASP A 64 -15.42 -8.29 1.99
N ASP A 65 -14.50 -7.77 2.81
CA ASP A 65 -13.85 -6.48 2.57
C ASP A 65 -13.20 -6.42 1.20
N VAL A 66 -13.40 -5.32 0.48
CA VAL A 66 -12.63 -4.98 -0.71
C VAL A 66 -11.32 -4.34 -0.27
N VAL A 67 -10.20 -5.02 -0.53
CA VAL A 67 -8.89 -4.58 -0.04
C VAL A 67 -8.03 -4.04 -1.17
N ALA A 68 -7.76 -2.74 -1.16
CA ALA A 68 -6.82 -2.10 -2.07
C ALA A 68 -5.38 -2.33 -1.58
N ILE A 69 -4.55 -3.00 -2.36
CA ILE A 69 -3.12 -3.14 -2.10
C ILE A 69 -2.39 -2.19 -3.03
N LYS A 70 -2.03 -1.00 -2.51
CA LYS A 70 -1.28 -0.01 -3.29
C LYS A 70 0.14 -0.50 -3.48
N ILE A 71 0.59 -0.46 -4.73
CA ILE A 71 1.93 -0.84 -5.15
C ILE A 71 2.62 0.33 -5.84
N HIS A 72 3.93 0.22 -6.03
CA HIS A 72 4.65 1.02 -7.02
C HIS A 72 4.85 0.18 -8.28
N SER A 73 3.99 0.34 -9.30
CA SER A 73 4.01 -0.52 -10.49
C SER A 73 5.24 -0.31 -11.39
N GLY A 74 5.92 0.83 -11.25
CA GLY A 74 7.15 1.13 -11.97
C GLY A 74 6.93 1.74 -13.35
N GLU A 75 7.99 2.30 -13.94
CA GLU A 75 7.99 2.71 -15.34
C GLU A 75 8.57 1.63 -16.24
N HIS A 76 8.41 1.80 -17.56
CA HIS A 76 9.08 0.96 -18.54
C HIS A 76 10.60 0.93 -18.28
N THR A 77 11.19 -0.26 -18.27
CA THR A 77 12.61 -0.54 -17.92
C THR A 77 13.04 -0.36 -16.46
N ASN A 78 12.10 -0.08 -15.54
CA ASN A 78 12.46 -0.01 -14.13
C ASN A 78 12.82 -1.40 -13.58
N HIS A 79 13.96 -1.51 -12.90
CA HIS A 79 14.41 -2.72 -12.21
C HIS A 79 14.36 -2.58 -10.69
N ARG A 80 14.14 -1.36 -10.16
CA ARG A 80 14.02 -1.06 -8.73
C ARG A 80 12.56 -1.18 -8.34
N LEU A 81 12.08 -2.41 -8.36
CA LEU A 81 10.70 -2.76 -8.09
C LEU A 81 10.65 -3.75 -6.95
N THR A 82 9.60 -3.66 -6.13
CA THR A 82 9.33 -4.70 -5.15
C THR A 82 9.00 -5.99 -5.90
N PRO A 83 9.75 -7.09 -5.66
CA PRO A 83 9.52 -8.33 -6.37
C PRO A 83 8.06 -8.82 -6.21
N PRO A 84 7.41 -9.30 -7.28
CA PRO A 84 6.01 -9.74 -7.23
C PRO A 84 5.68 -10.73 -6.09
N ILE A 85 6.61 -11.60 -5.71
CA ILE A 85 6.45 -12.58 -4.62
C ILE A 85 6.09 -11.96 -3.25
N PHE A 86 6.45 -10.70 -3.00
CA PHE A 86 6.03 -10.01 -1.77
C PHE A 86 4.54 -9.66 -1.79
N TYR A 87 4.02 -9.22 -2.93
CA TYR A 87 2.60 -8.94 -3.09
C TYR A 87 1.77 -10.22 -3.06
N GLU A 88 2.28 -11.32 -3.61
CA GLU A 88 1.65 -12.64 -3.49
C GLU A 88 1.43 -13.04 -2.02
N ALA A 89 2.43 -12.82 -1.15
CA ALA A 89 2.31 -13.11 0.28
C ALA A 89 1.19 -12.27 0.96
N ILE A 90 1.06 -10.99 0.58
CA ILE A 90 0.01 -10.10 1.09
C ILE A 90 -1.36 -10.53 0.57
N VAL A 91 -1.49 -10.75 -0.74
CA VAL A 91 -2.74 -11.22 -1.39
C VAL A 91 -3.21 -12.51 -0.74
N LYS A 92 -2.30 -13.48 -0.57
CA LYS A 92 -2.62 -14.75 0.08
C LYS A 92 -3.18 -14.52 1.48
N LYS A 93 -2.53 -13.68 2.30
CA LYS A 93 -2.99 -13.42 3.67
C LYS A 93 -4.37 -12.76 3.70
N VAL A 94 -4.63 -11.80 2.80
CA VAL A 94 -5.94 -11.15 2.68
C VAL A 94 -7.02 -12.16 2.30
N VAL A 95 -6.76 -13.04 1.33
CA VAL A 95 -7.71 -14.09 0.92
C VAL A 95 -7.98 -15.08 2.06
N GLU A 96 -6.96 -15.46 2.84
CA GLU A 96 -7.14 -16.33 4.02
C GLU A 96 -8.05 -15.73 5.09
N LEU A 97 -8.09 -14.39 5.20
CA LEU A 97 -8.98 -13.66 6.10
C LEU A 97 -10.39 -13.43 5.53
N GLY A 98 -10.65 -13.85 4.29
CA GLY A 98 -11.94 -13.68 3.62
C GLY A 98 -12.10 -12.36 2.85
N GLY A 99 -11.04 -11.55 2.78
CA GLY A 99 -11.03 -10.32 2.00
C GLY A 99 -10.92 -10.55 0.49
N ARG A 100 -11.25 -9.52 -0.28
CA ARG A 100 -11.27 -9.49 -1.76
C ARG A 100 -10.22 -8.48 -2.27
N PRO A 101 -8.95 -8.91 -2.43
CA PRO A 101 -7.86 -7.99 -2.75
C PRO A 101 -7.84 -7.59 -4.22
N PHE A 102 -7.36 -6.37 -4.49
CA PHE A 102 -6.87 -5.94 -5.78
C PHE A 102 -5.57 -5.14 -5.61
N LEU A 103 -4.63 -5.29 -6.55
CA LEU A 103 -3.44 -4.45 -6.61
C LEU A 103 -3.79 -3.12 -7.28
N THR A 104 -3.20 -2.02 -6.84
CA THR A 104 -3.53 -0.72 -7.41
C THR A 104 -2.37 0.28 -7.41
N ASP A 105 -2.44 1.22 -8.35
CA ASP A 105 -1.57 2.39 -8.45
C ASP A 105 -2.35 3.48 -9.22
N THR A 106 -1.91 4.72 -9.16
CA THR A 106 -2.53 5.87 -9.88
C THR A 106 -1.70 6.25 -11.10
N ASN A 107 -2.35 6.84 -12.11
CA ASN A 107 -1.63 7.40 -13.24
C ASN A 107 -0.66 8.50 -12.80
N THR A 108 0.39 8.68 -13.61
CA THR A 108 1.42 9.68 -13.34
C THR A 108 1.11 10.99 -14.05
N LEU A 109 1.44 12.12 -13.41
CA LEU A 109 1.28 13.44 -14.02
C LEU A 109 2.29 13.71 -15.14
N TYR A 110 3.38 12.95 -15.20
CA TYR A 110 4.42 13.09 -16.20
C TYR A 110 4.13 12.20 -17.42
N THR A 111 4.52 12.68 -18.60
CA THR A 111 4.25 12.00 -19.88
C THR A 111 5.19 10.81 -20.09
N HIS A 112 4.93 9.71 -19.40
CA HIS A 112 5.57 8.40 -19.60
C HIS A 112 4.51 7.31 -19.75
N SER A 113 4.88 6.03 -19.62
CA SER A 113 3.98 4.93 -19.97
C SER A 113 2.81 4.77 -18.99
N ARG A 114 2.87 5.37 -17.80
CA ARG A 114 1.77 5.39 -16.82
C ARG A 114 0.92 6.65 -16.82
N TYR A 115 1.01 7.49 -17.85
CA TYR A 115 0.22 8.72 -17.94
C TYR A 115 -1.29 8.46 -18.04
N GLU A 116 -1.69 7.32 -18.60
CA GLU A 116 -3.08 6.88 -18.72
C GLU A 116 -3.17 5.38 -18.50
N ALA A 117 -4.38 4.89 -18.20
CA ALA A 117 -4.55 3.56 -17.65
C ALA A 117 -4.12 2.43 -18.59
N ILE A 118 -4.33 2.53 -19.91
CA ILE A 118 -3.96 1.47 -20.87
C ILE A 118 -2.44 1.25 -20.84
N GLY A 119 -1.66 2.32 -20.98
CA GLY A 119 -0.21 2.28 -20.85
C GLY A 119 0.23 1.81 -19.46
N HIS A 120 -0.47 2.22 -18.42
CA HIS A 120 -0.18 1.81 -17.05
C HIS A 120 -0.38 0.30 -16.87
N TYR A 121 -1.50 -0.27 -17.32
CA TYR A 121 -1.75 -1.72 -17.32
C TYR A 121 -0.63 -2.48 -18.04
N LEU A 122 -0.28 -2.06 -19.26
CA LEU A 122 0.78 -2.69 -20.04
C LEU A 122 2.14 -2.62 -19.33
N THR A 123 2.42 -1.51 -18.65
CA THR A 123 3.65 -1.33 -17.87
C THR A 123 3.67 -2.26 -16.66
N ALA A 124 2.60 -2.28 -15.87
CA ALA A 124 2.45 -3.12 -14.69
C ALA A 124 2.59 -4.62 -15.04
N TRP A 125 1.93 -5.07 -16.11
CA TRP A 125 2.02 -6.46 -16.56
C TRP A 125 3.41 -6.86 -17.03
N ARG A 126 4.10 -5.98 -17.77
CA ARG A 126 5.51 -6.21 -18.17
C ARG A 126 6.45 -6.30 -16.97
N ASN A 127 6.12 -5.59 -15.89
CA ASN A 127 6.87 -5.60 -14.65
C ASN A 127 6.49 -6.78 -13.72
N GLY A 128 5.58 -7.66 -14.14
CA GLY A 128 5.22 -8.88 -13.42
C GLY A 128 3.99 -8.76 -12.52
N TYR A 129 3.26 -7.64 -12.56
CA TYR A 129 2.05 -7.40 -11.76
C TYR A 129 0.76 -7.80 -12.48
N ALA A 130 0.81 -8.88 -13.26
CA ALA A 130 -0.36 -9.44 -13.95
C ALA A 130 -1.12 -10.44 -13.06
N LEU A 131 -2.45 -10.52 -13.23
CA LEU A 131 -3.36 -11.36 -12.43
C LEU A 131 -2.85 -12.80 -12.22
N PHE A 132 -2.41 -13.47 -13.28
CA PHE A 132 -1.98 -14.87 -13.23
C PHE A 132 -0.81 -15.12 -12.26
N HIS A 133 0.03 -14.11 -12.05
CA HIS A 133 1.17 -14.22 -11.15
C HIS A 133 0.79 -13.87 -9.71
N MET A 134 -0.22 -13.00 -9.50
CA MET A 134 -0.50 -12.38 -8.20
C MET A 134 -1.71 -12.94 -7.46
N GLY A 135 -2.65 -13.58 -8.14
CA GLY A 135 -3.89 -14.05 -7.52
C GLY A 135 -4.91 -12.94 -7.23
N ALA A 136 -4.63 -11.71 -7.65
CA ALA A 136 -5.51 -10.54 -7.53
C ALA A 136 -5.42 -9.66 -8.80
N PRO A 137 -6.52 -8.99 -9.20
CA PRO A 137 -6.49 -8.09 -10.35
C PRO A 137 -5.65 -6.85 -10.05
N PHE A 138 -5.05 -6.26 -11.08
CA PHE A 138 -4.49 -4.92 -11.01
C PHE A 138 -5.55 -3.93 -11.50
N ILE A 139 -5.76 -2.81 -10.80
CA ILE A 139 -6.72 -1.75 -11.15
C ILE A 139 -6.00 -0.41 -11.05
N VAL A 140 -6.05 0.38 -12.11
CA VAL A 140 -5.59 1.77 -12.09
C VAL A 140 -6.63 2.62 -11.36
N ALA A 141 -6.26 3.17 -10.21
CA ALA A 141 -7.22 3.63 -9.19
C ALA A 141 -8.00 4.89 -9.59
N ASP A 142 -7.41 5.71 -10.45
CA ASP A 142 -7.86 7.05 -10.84
C ASP A 142 -8.40 7.09 -12.27
N GLY A 143 -8.81 5.93 -12.79
CA GLY A 143 -9.52 5.78 -14.05
C GLY A 143 -8.65 5.92 -15.29
N LEU A 144 -9.28 5.98 -16.46
CA LEU A 144 -8.59 5.90 -17.76
C LEU A 144 -7.58 7.03 -17.97
N VAL A 145 -7.89 8.25 -17.51
CA VAL A 145 -7.09 9.45 -17.77
C VAL A 145 -6.63 10.16 -16.48
N GLY A 146 -6.70 9.48 -15.33
CA GLY A 146 -6.18 10.01 -14.06
C GLY A 146 -7.03 11.10 -13.41
N THR A 147 -8.34 11.11 -13.65
CA THR A 147 -9.27 12.12 -13.11
C THR A 147 -10.42 11.53 -12.31
N ASP A 148 -10.49 10.21 -12.18
CA ASP A 148 -11.55 9.56 -11.43
C ASP A 148 -11.20 9.59 -9.94
N ALA A 149 -11.90 10.45 -9.19
CA ALA A 149 -11.62 10.70 -7.80
C ALA A 149 -12.85 11.19 -7.04
N TYR A 150 -12.86 10.91 -5.74
CA TYR A 150 -13.78 11.51 -4.79
C TYR A 150 -13.11 12.67 -4.07
N ARG A 151 -13.86 13.73 -3.86
CA ARG A 151 -13.45 14.84 -3.02
C ARG A 151 -13.76 14.51 -1.57
N VAL A 152 -12.74 14.55 -0.71
CA VAL A 152 -12.81 14.23 0.71
C VAL A 152 -12.40 15.45 1.52
N GLU A 153 -13.26 15.88 2.44
CA GLU A 153 -12.93 16.94 3.38
C GLU A 153 -11.91 16.43 4.41
N VAL A 154 -10.90 17.25 4.72
CA VAL A 154 -9.85 16.91 5.69
C VAL A 154 -9.57 18.08 6.61
N GLU A 155 -9.24 17.79 7.86
CA GLU A 155 -8.80 18.79 8.84
C GLU A 155 -7.31 19.13 8.69
N GLY A 156 -6.84 19.28 7.45
CA GLY A 156 -5.44 19.63 7.19
C GLY A 156 -5.14 21.09 7.53
N ASP A 157 -3.90 21.41 7.93
CA ASP A 157 -3.50 22.78 8.24
C ASP A 157 -3.66 23.71 7.03
N VAL A 158 -3.24 23.24 5.86
CA VAL A 158 -3.24 23.98 4.58
C VAL A 158 -4.43 23.57 3.70
N LEU A 159 -4.58 22.27 3.44
CA LEU A 159 -5.64 21.74 2.59
C LEU A 159 -6.86 21.41 3.46
N LYS A 160 -8.03 21.88 3.04
CA LYS A 160 -9.32 21.55 3.68
C LYS A 160 -10.09 20.45 2.95
N GLU A 161 -9.65 20.13 1.74
CA GLU A 161 -10.16 19.04 0.93
C GLU A 161 -9.03 18.42 0.11
N VAL A 162 -9.13 17.13 -0.17
CA VAL A 162 -8.22 16.37 -1.03
C VAL A 162 -9.04 15.51 -1.99
N TYR A 163 -8.41 15.06 -3.06
CA TYR A 163 -9.01 14.13 -4.01
C TYR A 163 -8.38 12.75 -3.83
N VAL A 164 -9.21 11.75 -3.59
CA VAL A 164 -8.80 10.35 -3.42
C VAL A 164 -9.27 9.57 -4.65
N ALA A 165 -8.36 8.80 -5.24
CA ALA A 165 -8.66 7.98 -6.41
C ALA A 165 -9.85 7.06 -6.15
N SER A 166 -10.76 6.95 -7.13
CA SER A 166 -12.08 6.33 -6.93
C SER A 166 -12.02 4.90 -6.41
N ALA A 167 -11.13 4.07 -6.95
CA ALA A 167 -11.01 2.67 -6.52
C ALA A 167 -10.47 2.53 -5.09
N ILE A 168 -9.60 3.45 -4.65
CA ILE A 168 -9.09 3.49 -3.28
C ILE A 168 -10.19 4.01 -2.34
N TYR A 169 -10.93 5.04 -2.72
CA TYR A 169 -12.02 5.58 -1.91
C TYR A 169 -13.15 4.56 -1.69
N GLN A 170 -13.42 3.72 -2.68
CA GLN A 170 -14.46 2.68 -2.63
C GLN A 170 -13.99 1.37 -1.97
N SER A 171 -12.71 1.25 -1.61
CA SER A 171 -12.22 0.07 -0.88
C SER A 171 -12.45 0.22 0.62
N ASP A 172 -12.74 -0.90 1.29
CA ASP A 172 -12.94 -0.96 2.73
C ASP A 172 -11.60 -0.83 3.48
N VAL A 173 -10.53 -1.38 2.90
CA VAL A 173 -9.18 -1.38 3.48
C VAL A 173 -8.14 -0.98 2.43
N LEU A 174 -7.19 -0.11 2.83
CA LEU A 174 -6.00 0.22 2.05
C LEU A 174 -4.74 -0.32 2.73
N ILE A 175 -4.03 -1.22 2.05
CA ILE A 175 -2.69 -1.68 2.41
C ILE A 175 -1.68 -1.01 1.47
N SER A 176 -0.87 -0.09 1.98
CA SER A 176 0.18 0.56 1.19
C SER A 176 1.50 -0.17 1.31
N VAL A 177 2.07 -0.58 0.18
CA VAL A 177 3.38 -1.25 0.14
C VAL A 177 4.36 -0.36 -0.60
N ASP A 178 5.42 0.02 0.08
CA ASP A 178 6.44 0.91 -0.45
C ASP A 178 7.85 0.42 -0.11
N HIS A 179 8.81 0.90 -0.88
CA HIS A 179 10.24 0.68 -0.64
C HIS A 179 10.92 2.04 -0.50
N THR A 180 11.81 2.16 0.49
CA THR A 180 12.51 3.41 0.74
C THR A 180 13.67 3.57 -0.23
N THR A 181 13.61 4.58 -1.10
CA THR A 181 14.67 4.91 -2.07
C THR A 181 15.55 6.09 -1.67
N MET A 182 15.34 6.68 -0.49
CA MET A 182 15.97 7.94 -0.05
C MET A 182 15.96 9.00 -1.16
N HIS A 183 14.75 9.40 -1.57
CA HIS A 183 14.58 10.52 -2.50
C HIS A 183 15.27 11.80 -1.96
N PRO A 184 15.94 12.59 -2.82
CA PRO A 184 16.60 13.84 -2.43
C PRO A 184 15.65 14.91 -1.88
#